data_AF-A0A1J5PNZ4-F1
#
_entry.id   AF-A0A1J5PNZ4-F1
#
_cell.length_a   1.000
_cell.length_b   1.000
_cell.length_c   1.000
_cell.angle_alpha   90.00
_cell.angle_beta   90.00
_cell.angle_gamma   90.00
#
_symmetry.space_group_name_H-M   'P 1'
#
loop_
_entity.id
_entity.type
_entity.pdbx_description
1 polymer ?
#
loop_
_entity_poly.entity_id
_entity_poly.type
_entity_poly.pdbx_seq_one_letter_code
_entity_poly.pdbx_strand_id
1 'polypeptide(L)'
;MAEAETLATPPAEGVSDAAALQDSFVRELIKQIRAQDTHGVWEGKSDATLLAPYILSAEQRRAMPIMGDPDPETLWRLELFHNAVGLAIERATGCMVSPMMKMSHEGFGRAVLTAGRLVVVNRHLRDVHRFGFPSLAKLAEAGNKLVAEGIGMVETYTEVAKYG
;
A
#
# COMPACT_ATOMS: atom_id res chain seq x y z
N MET A 1 32.89 37.59 -1.55
CA MET A 1 32.47 36.52 -0.63
C MET A 1 30.96 36.66 -0.53
N ALA A 2 30.23 35.97 -1.40
CA ALA A 2 28.77 36.03 -1.45
C ALA A 2 28.27 34.80 -0.70
N GLU A 3 27.70 35.01 0.49
CA GLU A 3 26.97 33.98 1.22
C GLU A 3 25.61 33.85 0.54
N ALA A 4 25.43 32.74 -0.20
CA ALA A 4 24.15 32.36 -0.76
C ALA A 4 23.30 31.76 0.36
N GLU A 5 22.29 32.53 0.79
CA GLU A 5 21.16 32.06 1.60
C GLU A 5 20.51 30.86 0.91
N THR A 6 20.66 29.67 1.49
CA THR A 6 19.87 28.49 1.13
C THR A 6 18.43 28.71 1.58
N LEU A 7 17.60 29.20 0.65
CA LEU A 7 16.15 29.20 0.77
C LEU A 7 15.67 27.76 0.97
N ALA A 8 15.29 27.43 2.20
CA ALA A 8 14.57 26.21 2.52
C ALA A 8 13.21 26.26 1.80
N THR A 9 13.01 25.32 0.87
CA THR A 9 11.71 25.05 0.25
C THR A 9 10.67 24.80 1.35
N PRO A 10 9.53 25.50 1.38
CA PRO A 10 8.49 25.25 2.37
C PRO A 10 7.91 23.84 2.19
N PRO A 11 7.54 23.13 3.27
CA PRO A 11 6.85 21.85 3.15
C PRO A 11 5.53 22.09 2.43
N ALA A 12 5.30 21.32 1.36
CA ALA A 12 4.04 21.31 0.63
C ALA A 12 2.88 21.15 1.62
N GLU A 13 1.85 21.99 1.47
CA GLU A 13 0.60 21.91 2.23
C GLU A 13 -0.06 20.55 1.96
N GLY A 14 0.33 19.55 2.76
CA GLY A 14 -0.09 18.18 2.67
C GLY A 14 -1.21 17.89 3.65
N VAL A 15 -2.07 16.94 3.29
CA VAL A 15 -3.00 16.29 4.23
C VAL A 15 -2.23 15.93 5.50
N SER A 16 -2.70 16.41 6.65
CA SER A 16 -2.04 16.14 7.92
C SER A 16 -2.02 14.64 8.21
N ASP A 17 -1.01 14.17 8.93
CA ASP A 17 -0.90 12.76 9.31
C ASP A 17 -2.15 12.27 10.07
N ALA A 18 -2.76 13.15 10.87
CA ALA A 18 -4.01 12.86 11.55
C ALA A 18 -5.16 12.58 10.56
N ALA A 19 -5.28 13.36 9.49
CA ALA A 19 -6.29 13.13 8.45
C ALA A 19 -5.98 11.88 7.62
N ALA A 20 -4.71 11.60 7.31
CA ALA A 20 -4.30 10.39 6.61
C ALA A 20 -4.61 9.12 7.43
N LEU A 21 -4.52 9.17 8.76
CA LEU A 21 -4.92 8.05 9.64
C LEU A 21 -6.44 7.81 9.66
N GLN A 22 -7.25 8.81 9.29
CA GLN A 22 -8.71 8.64 9.18
C GLN A 22 -9.15 8.12 7.81
N ASP A 23 -8.23 8.03 6.84
CA ASP A 23 -8.50 7.54 5.50
C ASP A 23 -9.01 6.09 5.53
N SER A 24 -9.97 5.77 4.66
CA SER A 24 -10.65 4.48 4.64
C SER A 24 -9.70 3.34 4.29
N PHE A 25 -8.82 3.53 3.30
CA PHE A 25 -7.81 2.55 2.93
C PHE A 25 -6.78 2.37 4.05
N VAL A 26 -6.27 3.47 4.63
CA VAL A 26 -5.29 3.40 5.71
C VAL A 26 -5.84 2.66 6.93
N ARG A 27 -7.11 2.89 7.28
CA ARG A 27 -7.80 2.15 8.35
C ARG A 27 -7.92 0.66 8.05
N GLU A 28 -8.20 0.27 6.80
CA GLU A 28 -8.20 -1.15 6.42
C GLU A 28 -6.80 -1.77 6.50
N LEU A 29 -5.75 -1.03 6.11
CA LEU A 29 -4.37 -1.49 6.25
C LEU A 29 -3.99 -1.71 7.73
N ILE A 30 -4.38 -0.80 8.62
CA ILE A 30 -4.16 -0.96 10.06
C ILE A 30 -4.87 -2.22 10.58
N LYS A 31 -6.13 -2.45 10.17
CA LYS A 31 -6.86 -3.68 10.55
C LYS A 31 -6.14 -4.93 10.04
N GLN A 32 -5.65 -4.92 8.81
CA GLN A 32 -4.88 -6.03 8.23
C GLN A 32 -3.62 -6.32 9.06
N ILE A 33 -2.88 -5.29 9.47
CA ILE A 33 -1.71 -5.45 10.33
C ILE A 33 -2.12 -6.02 11.69
N ARG A 34 -3.12 -5.41 12.35
CA ARG A 34 -3.58 -5.84 13.68
C ARG A 34 -4.13 -7.26 13.70
N ALA A 35 -4.74 -7.72 12.60
CA ALA A 35 -5.25 -9.09 12.48
C ALA A 35 -4.13 -10.17 12.52
N GLN A 36 -2.88 -9.78 12.29
CA GLN A 36 -1.72 -10.67 12.32
C GLN A 36 -1.08 -10.75 13.72
N ASP A 37 -1.51 -9.91 14.65
CA ASP A 37 -0.97 -9.82 16.01
C ASP A 37 -1.58 -10.87 16.95
N THR A 38 -1.41 -12.16 16.62
CA THR A 38 -2.01 -13.29 17.35
C THR A 38 -1.60 -13.34 18.83
N HIS A 39 -0.46 -12.77 19.19
CA HIS A 39 0.10 -12.79 20.54
C HIS A 39 0.06 -11.43 21.26
N GLY A 40 -0.58 -10.41 20.67
CA GLY A 40 -0.74 -9.09 21.29
C GLY A 40 0.56 -8.29 21.45
N VAL A 41 1.57 -8.55 20.62
CA VAL A 41 2.88 -7.85 20.62
C VAL A 41 2.72 -6.36 20.29
N TRP A 42 1.64 -6.01 19.58
CA TRP A 42 1.31 -4.65 19.18
C TRP A 42 0.11 -4.06 19.93
N GLU A 43 -0.36 -4.73 20.98
CA GLU A 43 -1.31 -4.12 21.91
C GLU A 43 -0.74 -2.84 22.52
N GLY A 44 -1.56 -1.79 22.57
CA GLY A 44 -1.16 -0.46 23.04
C GLY A 44 -0.26 0.34 22.10
N LYS A 45 0.26 -0.24 21.01
CA LYS A 45 0.98 0.53 19.98
C LYS A 45 0.02 1.39 19.18
N SER A 46 0.44 2.64 18.93
CA SER A 46 -0.33 3.58 18.10
C SER A 46 -0.38 3.13 16.64
N ASP A 47 -1.43 3.52 15.92
CA ASP A 47 -1.57 3.22 14.49
C ASP A 47 -0.43 3.82 13.65
N ALA A 48 0.05 5.01 14.03
CA ALA A 48 1.22 5.62 13.38
C ALA A 48 2.48 4.76 13.54
N THR A 49 2.68 4.14 14.72
CA THR A 49 3.80 3.21 14.96
C THR A 49 3.69 1.96 14.10
N LEU A 50 2.48 1.43 13.91
CA LEU A 50 2.24 0.26 13.06
C LEU A 50 2.53 0.54 11.57
N LEU A 51 2.26 1.76 11.13
CA LEU A 51 2.47 2.17 9.74
C LEU A 51 3.90 2.68 9.47
N ALA A 52 4.70 2.94 10.51
CA ALA A 52 6.07 3.44 10.36
C ALA A 52 6.93 2.63 9.37
N PRO A 53 6.87 1.27 9.29
CA PRO A 53 7.61 0.48 8.31
C PRO A 53 7.22 0.74 6.84
N TYR A 54 6.05 1.34 6.58
CA TYR A 54 5.63 1.75 5.24
C TYR A 54 6.15 3.13 4.88
N ILE A 55 6.66 3.91 5.83
CA ILE A 55 7.06 5.30 5.62
C ILE A 55 8.58 5.41 5.56
N LEU A 56 9.08 5.62 4.34
CA LEU A 56 10.50 5.69 4.02
C LEU A 56 10.82 6.96 3.24
N SER A 57 11.75 7.75 3.76
CA SER A 57 12.30 8.90 3.07
C SER A 57 12.90 8.50 1.71
N ALA A 58 13.01 9.48 0.80
CA ALA A 58 13.61 9.22 -0.51
C ALA A 58 15.06 8.72 -0.38
N GLU A 59 15.80 9.19 0.61
CA GLU A 59 17.18 8.78 0.89
C GLU A 59 17.25 7.34 1.41
N GLN A 60 16.42 6.98 2.40
CA GLN A 60 16.31 5.61 2.90
C GLN A 60 15.96 4.62 1.77
N ARG A 61 15.00 4.99 0.91
CA ARG A 61 14.64 4.15 -0.25
C ARG A 61 15.78 3.97 -1.24
N ARG A 62 16.56 5.01 -1.52
CA ARG A 62 17.70 4.92 -2.45
C ARG A 62 18.88 4.16 -1.86
N ALA A 63 19.08 4.21 -0.55
CA ALA A 63 20.15 3.51 0.14
C ALA A 63 19.92 1.99 0.20
N MET A 64 18.67 1.52 0.10
CA MET A 64 18.37 0.09 0.12
C MET A 64 18.94 -0.64 -1.12
N PRO A 65 19.74 -1.70 -0.91
CA PRO A 65 20.27 -2.52 -1.99
C PRO A 65 19.15 -3.34 -2.65
N ILE A 66 19.27 -3.58 -3.96
CA ILE A 66 18.30 -4.35 -4.78
C ILE A 66 18.89 -5.74 -5.13
N MET A 67 19.93 -6.18 -4.42
CA MET A 67 20.62 -7.43 -4.74
C MET A 67 19.89 -8.62 -4.11
N GLY A 68 19.56 -9.63 -4.91
CA GLY A 68 18.91 -10.86 -4.45
C GLY A 68 17.41 -10.70 -4.19
N ASP A 69 16.84 -11.60 -3.39
CA ASP A 69 15.40 -11.58 -3.09
C ASP A 69 15.05 -10.45 -2.11
N PRO A 70 13.86 -9.82 -2.23
CA PRO A 70 13.39 -8.90 -1.21
C PRO A 70 13.22 -9.58 0.14
N ASP A 71 13.46 -8.82 1.21
CA ASP A 71 13.28 -9.30 2.57
C ASP A 71 11.84 -9.82 2.80
N PRO A 72 11.64 -10.95 3.51
CA PRO A 72 10.32 -11.52 3.76
C PRO A 72 9.34 -10.55 4.43
N GLU A 73 9.82 -9.67 5.31
CA GLU A 73 8.97 -8.66 5.96
C GLU A 73 8.48 -7.62 4.94
N THR A 74 9.32 -7.28 3.97
CA THR A 74 8.94 -6.36 2.88
C THR A 74 7.88 -6.98 1.96
N LEU A 75 8.03 -8.27 1.63
CA LEU A 75 7.02 -9.01 0.87
C LEU A 75 5.69 -9.10 1.62
N TRP A 76 5.76 -9.36 2.93
CA TRP A 76 4.58 -9.43 3.78
C TRP A 76 3.85 -8.09 3.90
N ARG A 77 4.58 -6.97 4.07
CA ARG A 77 3.98 -5.62 4.03
C ARG A 77 3.33 -5.32 2.68
N LEU A 78 3.95 -5.73 1.58
CA LEU A 78 3.40 -5.59 0.24
C LEU A 78 2.10 -6.40 0.07
N GLU A 79 2.05 -7.61 0.63
CA GLU A 79 0.86 -8.45 0.64
C GLU A 79 -0.28 -7.82 1.45
N LEU A 80 -0.01 -7.38 2.69
CA LEU A 80 -1.01 -6.69 3.52
C LEU A 80 -1.54 -5.40 2.87
N PHE A 81 -0.67 -4.65 2.18
CA PHE A 81 -1.08 -3.49 1.39
C PHE A 81 -2.12 -3.86 0.33
N HIS A 82 -1.87 -4.92 -0.45
CA HIS A 82 -2.82 -5.35 -1.48
C HIS A 82 -4.08 -6.01 -0.90
N ASN A 83 -4.00 -6.69 0.25
CA ASN A 83 -5.16 -7.19 0.98
C ASN A 83 -6.07 -6.03 1.41
N ALA A 84 -5.49 -4.95 1.94
CA ALA A 84 -6.24 -3.76 2.34
C ALA A 84 -6.92 -3.08 1.14
N VAL A 85 -6.28 -3.05 -0.03
CA VAL A 85 -6.91 -2.58 -1.27
C VAL A 85 -8.10 -3.48 -1.64
N GLY A 86 -7.93 -4.80 -1.61
CA GLY A 86 -9.01 -5.76 -1.91
C GLY A 86 -10.24 -5.55 -1.01
N LEU A 87 -10.03 -5.50 0.30
CA LEU A 87 -11.13 -5.27 1.26
C LEU A 87 -11.78 -3.91 1.13
N ALA A 88 -11.03 -2.86 0.78
CA ALA A 88 -11.60 -1.55 0.52
C ALA A 88 -12.50 -1.56 -0.73
N ILE A 89 -12.10 -2.26 -1.81
CA ILE A 89 -12.94 -2.44 -3.00
C ILE A 89 -14.18 -3.28 -2.66
N GLU A 90 -14.03 -4.36 -1.90
CA GLU A 90 -15.14 -5.21 -1.46
C GLU A 90 -16.16 -4.42 -0.64
N ARG A 91 -15.68 -3.59 0.30
CA ARG A 91 -16.55 -2.72 1.11
C ARG A 91 -17.37 -1.76 0.26
N ALA A 92 -16.80 -1.25 -0.84
CA ALA A 92 -17.47 -0.30 -1.73
C ALA A 92 -18.43 -0.97 -2.73
N THR A 93 -18.12 -2.19 -3.18
CA THR A 93 -18.82 -2.84 -4.32
C THR A 93 -19.68 -4.04 -3.92
N GLY A 94 -19.43 -4.62 -2.74
CA GLY A 94 -20.01 -5.90 -2.30
C GLY A 94 -19.44 -7.13 -3.03
N CYS A 95 -18.46 -6.95 -3.92
CA CYS A 95 -17.77 -8.05 -4.59
C CYS A 95 -16.51 -8.41 -3.82
N MET A 96 -16.37 -9.68 -3.42
CA MET A 96 -15.16 -10.16 -2.75
C MET A 96 -13.95 -9.99 -3.68
N VAL A 97 -12.90 -9.34 -3.17
CA VAL A 97 -11.67 -9.09 -3.94
C VAL A 97 -10.48 -9.68 -3.21
N SER A 98 -9.78 -10.62 -3.86
CA SER A 98 -8.58 -11.26 -3.32
C SER A 98 -7.35 -10.94 -4.17
N PRO A 99 -6.19 -10.66 -3.55
CA PRO A 99 -4.94 -10.51 -4.28
C PRO A 99 -4.27 -11.87 -4.55
N MET A 100 -3.56 -11.93 -5.66
CA MET A 100 -2.58 -12.97 -5.97
C MET A 100 -1.29 -12.29 -6.40
N MET A 101 -0.18 -12.69 -5.78
CA MET A 101 1.13 -12.13 -6.07
C MET A 101 2.09 -13.23 -6.49
N LYS A 102 2.84 -12.97 -7.56
CA LYS A 102 3.98 -13.79 -7.96
C LYS A 102 5.21 -12.91 -8.08
N MET A 103 6.20 -13.20 -7.25
CA MET A 103 7.52 -12.58 -7.28
C MET A 103 8.52 -13.48 -8.02
N SER A 104 9.43 -12.86 -8.77
CA SER A 104 10.66 -13.48 -9.25
C SER A 104 11.81 -13.17 -8.30
N HIS A 105 12.97 -13.76 -8.59
CA HIS A 105 14.22 -13.28 -8.02
C HIS A 105 14.45 -11.81 -8.42
N GLU A 106 15.20 -11.07 -7.60
CA GLU A 106 15.58 -9.66 -7.83
C GLU A 106 14.46 -8.61 -7.64
N GLY A 107 13.36 -8.96 -6.98
CA GLY A 107 12.34 -7.97 -6.59
C GLY A 107 11.46 -7.47 -7.74
N PHE A 108 11.39 -8.23 -8.83
CA PHE A 108 10.38 -8.07 -9.86
C PHE A 108 9.20 -9.01 -9.61
N GLY A 109 8.02 -8.63 -10.10
CA GLY A 109 6.86 -9.49 -9.96
C GLY A 109 5.58 -8.90 -10.53
N ARG A 110 4.48 -9.53 -10.16
CA ARG A 110 3.14 -9.08 -10.51
C ARG A 110 2.19 -9.33 -9.35
N ALA A 111 1.43 -8.32 -8.99
CA ALA A 111 0.27 -8.42 -8.11
C ALA A 111 -0.98 -8.17 -8.93
N VAL A 112 -1.93 -9.10 -8.88
CA VAL A 112 -3.26 -8.96 -9.45
C VAL A 112 -4.28 -9.06 -8.34
N LEU A 113 -5.33 -8.24 -8.38
CA LEU A 113 -6.51 -8.42 -7.53
C LEU A 113 -7.65 -8.89 -8.39
N THR A 114 -8.40 -9.88 -7.91
CA THR A 114 -9.48 -10.50 -8.67
C THR A 114 -10.80 -10.48 -7.91
N ALA A 115 -11.87 -10.18 -8.63
CA ALA A 115 -13.26 -10.32 -8.18
C ALA A 115 -13.96 -11.30 -9.13
N GLY A 116 -14.49 -12.42 -8.64
CA GLY A 116 -15.04 -13.46 -9.51
C GLY A 116 -14.01 -13.94 -10.55
N ARG A 117 -14.23 -13.65 -11.83
CA ARG A 117 -13.28 -13.92 -12.93
C ARG A 117 -12.63 -12.66 -13.52
N LEU A 118 -12.84 -11.50 -12.92
CA LEU A 118 -12.32 -10.22 -13.37
C LEU A 118 -11.03 -9.86 -12.63
N VAL A 119 -9.98 -9.47 -13.37
CA VAL A 119 -8.82 -8.78 -12.77
C VAL A 119 -9.17 -7.31 -12.61
N VAL A 120 -9.32 -6.85 -11.37
CA VAL A 120 -9.76 -5.48 -11.04
C VAL A 120 -8.59 -4.52 -10.82
N VAL A 121 -7.42 -5.04 -10.44
CA VAL A 121 -6.17 -4.28 -10.36
C VAL A 121 -5.06 -5.15 -10.93
N ASN A 122 -4.18 -4.57 -11.75
CA ASN A 122 -3.05 -5.27 -12.34
C ASN A 122 -1.76 -4.46 -12.21
N ARG A 123 -0.85 -4.91 -11.34
CA ARG A 123 0.39 -4.19 -11.02
C ARG A 123 1.61 -5.04 -11.36
N HIS A 124 2.44 -4.51 -12.25
CA HIS A 124 3.81 -4.98 -12.39
C HIS A 124 4.69 -4.35 -11.32
N LEU A 125 5.36 -5.19 -10.54
CA LEU A 125 6.20 -4.81 -9.41
C LEU A 125 7.66 -4.80 -9.85
N ARG A 126 8.39 -3.78 -9.41
CA ARG A 126 9.83 -3.60 -9.63
C ARG A 126 10.43 -2.99 -8.38
N ASP A 127 11.71 -3.27 -8.14
CA ASP A 127 12.46 -2.74 -6.99
C ASP A 127 11.73 -2.97 -5.66
N VAL A 128 11.12 -4.14 -5.46
CA VAL A 128 10.27 -4.42 -4.28
C VAL A 128 11.02 -4.30 -2.97
N HIS A 129 12.35 -4.47 -2.96
CA HIS A 129 13.23 -4.15 -1.81
C HIS A 129 13.00 -2.74 -1.27
N ARG A 130 12.56 -1.82 -2.13
CA ARG A 130 12.34 -0.40 -1.82
C ARG A 130 10.89 -0.05 -1.54
N PHE A 131 10.04 -1.05 -1.34
CA PHE A 131 8.62 -0.83 -1.06
C PHE A 131 8.42 0.04 0.19
N GLY A 132 7.81 1.21 -0.03
CA GLY A 132 7.52 2.21 0.99
C GLY A 132 7.17 3.56 0.36
N PHE A 133 6.63 4.45 1.16
CA PHE A 133 6.06 5.73 0.76
C PHE A 133 6.74 6.88 1.51
N PRO A 134 6.89 8.08 0.92
CA PRO A 134 7.56 9.19 1.59
C PRO A 134 6.77 9.78 2.78
N SER A 135 5.46 9.52 2.87
CA SER A 135 4.58 10.02 3.95
C SER A 135 3.28 9.22 4.02
N LEU A 136 2.54 9.34 5.13
CA LEU A 136 1.22 8.73 5.28
C LEU A 136 0.23 9.22 4.21
N ALA A 137 0.27 10.50 3.87
CA ALA A 137 -0.54 11.05 2.78
C ALA A 137 -0.25 10.35 1.43
N LYS A 138 1.02 10.07 1.13
CA LYS A 138 1.39 9.35 -0.11
C LYS A 138 1.08 7.86 -0.08
N LEU A 139 1.10 7.24 1.11
CA LEU A 139 0.58 5.89 1.30
C LEU A 139 -0.92 5.83 1.01
N ALA A 140 -1.70 6.74 1.60
CA ALA A 140 -3.14 6.85 1.40
C ALA A 140 -3.50 7.11 -0.07
N GLU A 141 -2.84 8.09 -0.71
CA GLU A 141 -3.04 8.42 -2.13
C GLU A 141 -2.80 7.20 -3.03
N ALA A 142 -1.71 6.45 -2.80
CA ALA A 142 -1.37 5.27 -3.59
C ALA A 142 -2.39 4.14 -3.42
N GLY A 143 -2.83 3.87 -2.20
CA GLY A 143 -3.86 2.86 -1.93
C GLY A 143 -5.21 3.25 -2.53
N ASN A 144 -5.67 4.47 -2.29
CA ASN A 144 -6.94 4.98 -2.81
C ASN A 144 -7.00 4.99 -4.33
N LYS A 145 -5.87 5.25 -5.01
CA LYS A 145 -5.80 5.15 -6.47
C LYS A 145 -6.14 3.74 -6.96
N LEU A 146 -5.59 2.71 -6.30
CA LEU A 146 -5.86 1.32 -6.66
C LEU A 146 -7.27 0.89 -6.28
N VAL A 147 -7.80 1.40 -5.17
CA VAL A 147 -9.19 1.16 -4.77
C VAL A 147 -10.15 1.76 -5.80
N ALA A 148 -9.92 3.00 -6.23
CA ALA A 148 -10.74 3.65 -7.25
C ALA A 148 -10.66 2.93 -8.61
N GLU A 149 -9.47 2.50 -9.02
CA GLU A 149 -9.27 1.67 -10.22
C GLU A 149 -10.09 0.37 -10.13
N GLY A 150 -9.98 -0.34 -9.00
CA GLY A 150 -10.70 -1.60 -8.78
C GLY A 150 -12.22 -1.44 -8.75
N ILE A 151 -12.72 -0.39 -8.09
CA ILE A 151 -14.16 -0.06 -8.08
C ILE A 151 -14.65 0.19 -9.51
N GLY A 152 -13.95 1.03 -10.27
CA GLY A 152 -14.33 1.33 -11.66
C GLY A 152 -14.34 0.09 -12.55
N MET A 153 -13.40 -0.83 -12.36
CA MET A 153 -13.39 -2.11 -13.08
C MET A 153 -14.59 -2.99 -12.72
N VAL A 154 -14.94 -3.10 -11.44
CA VAL A 154 -16.10 -3.88 -10.98
C VAL A 154 -17.41 -3.29 -11.52
N GLU A 155 -17.57 -1.97 -11.45
CA GLU A 155 -18.77 -1.28 -11.95
C GLU A 155 -18.93 -1.47 -13.47
N THR A 156 -17.83 -1.36 -14.22
CA THR A 156 -17.84 -1.50 -15.68
C THR A 156 -18.15 -2.92 -16.14
N TYR A 157 -17.65 -3.93 -15.44
CA TYR A 157 -17.75 -5.35 -15.83
C TYR A 157 -18.41 -6.19 -14.73
N THR A 158 -19.56 -5.73 -14.25
CA THR A 158 -20.26 -6.30 -13.08
C THR A 158 -20.57 -7.78 -13.27
N GLU A 159 -20.98 -8.21 -14.47
CA GLU A 159 -21.29 -9.61 -14.77
C GLU A 159 -20.09 -10.54 -14.61
N VAL A 160 -18.87 -10.05 -14.87
CA VAL A 160 -17.63 -10.83 -14.71
C VAL A 160 -17.17 -10.81 -13.25
N ALA A 161 -17.32 -9.66 -12.58
CA ALA A 161 -16.96 -9.49 -11.18
C ALA A 161 -17.82 -10.34 -10.22
N LYS A 162 -19.12 -10.50 -10.54
CA LYS A 162 -20.07 -11.33 -9.78
C LYS A 162 -20.17 -12.77 -10.28
N TYR A 163 -19.30 -13.16 -11.20
CA TYR A 163 -19.29 -14.51 -11.74
C TYR A 163 -18.80 -15.50 -10.68
N GLY A 164 -19.69 -16.39 -10.24
CA GLY A 164 -19.43 -17.42 -9.23
C GLY A 164 -20.60 -18.38 -9.10
#